data_AF-A0A9E2VLS7-F1
#
_entry.id   AF-A0A9E2VLS7-F1
#
_cell.length_a   1.000
_cell.length_b   1.000
_cell.length_c   1.000
_cell.angle_alpha   90.00
_cell.angle_beta   90.00
_cell.angle_gamma   90.00
#
_symmetry.space_group_name_H-M   'P 1'
#
loop_
_entity.id
_entity.type
_entity.pdbx_description
1 polymer ?
#
loop_
_entity_poly.entity_id
_entity_poly.type
_entity_poly.pdbx_seq_one_letter_code
_entity_poly.pdbx_strand_id
1 'polypeptide(L)'
;MHIRPAEFKDSAAIWGIIGPTIRAGETYTLDRDMSEAAAVGYWLGADRETFVAEQDGEIVGTYYIRANQQGGGRHICNCGYMVSAKATGRGIARAMSIAVLCETQEQVDEYWRKIVAAGGKPVACGWITDHFGVSWQIDPKMLIDMITDPDPVKAGKAMVAMMQMVKIESSKLQIES
;
A
#
# COMPACT_ATOMS: atom_id res chain seq x y z
N MET A 1 -0.84 -12.46 8.63
CA MET A 1 -0.35 -11.94 7.33
C MET A 1 0.55 -10.76 7.62
N HIS A 2 1.75 -10.76 7.04
CA HIS A 2 2.81 -9.80 7.31
C HIS A 2 3.22 -9.16 5.98
N ILE A 3 3.17 -7.83 5.89
CA ILE A 3 3.62 -7.11 4.69
C ILE A 3 5.00 -6.53 4.99
N ARG A 4 5.97 -6.81 4.11
CA ARG A 4 7.35 -6.36 4.25
C ARG A 4 7.94 -5.94 2.91
N PRO A 5 8.99 -5.09 2.89
CA PRO A 5 9.75 -4.84 1.68
C PRO A 5 10.19 -6.15 1.02
N ALA A 6 10.09 -6.19 -0.30
CA ALA A 6 10.59 -7.29 -1.10
C ALA A 6 12.12 -7.24 -1.16
N GLU A 7 12.76 -8.39 -0.98
CA GLU A 7 14.20 -8.55 -1.14
C GLU A 7 14.49 -9.34 -2.42
N PHE A 8 15.72 -9.24 -2.95
CA PHE A 8 16.09 -9.99 -4.16
C PHE A 8 15.94 -11.51 -3.99
N LYS A 9 16.08 -12.03 -2.77
CA LYS A 9 15.84 -13.45 -2.45
C LYS A 9 14.39 -13.90 -2.68
N ASP A 10 13.43 -12.96 -2.71
CA ASP A 10 12.01 -13.24 -2.92
C ASP A 10 11.67 -13.41 -4.43
N SER A 11 12.64 -13.21 -5.33
CA SER A 11 12.43 -13.19 -6.80
C SER A 11 11.69 -14.41 -7.33
N ALA A 12 12.05 -15.62 -6.88
CA ALA A 12 11.41 -16.85 -7.32
C ALA A 12 9.93 -16.92 -6.87
N ALA A 13 9.62 -16.47 -5.66
CA ALA A 13 8.25 -16.44 -5.15
C ALA A 13 7.41 -15.36 -5.86
N ILE A 14 7.99 -14.18 -6.10
CA ILE A 14 7.37 -13.10 -6.88
C ILE A 14 7.07 -13.58 -8.30
N TRP A 15 8.03 -14.24 -8.96
CA TRP A 15 7.82 -14.83 -10.29
C TRP A 15 6.66 -15.83 -10.30
N GLY A 16 6.58 -16.69 -9.29
CA GLY A 16 5.47 -17.63 -9.12
C GLY A 16 4.09 -16.97 -9.06
N ILE A 17 4.01 -15.70 -8.67
CA ILE A 17 2.78 -14.90 -8.64
C ILE A 17 2.58 -14.14 -9.95
N ILE A 18 3.60 -13.41 -10.40
CA ILE A 18 3.44 -12.46 -11.52
C ILE A 18 3.49 -13.15 -12.88
N GLY A 19 4.27 -14.23 -13.02
CA GLY A 19 4.46 -14.93 -14.29
C GLY A 19 3.15 -15.47 -14.88
N PRO A 20 2.32 -16.22 -14.13
CA PRO A 20 1.03 -16.69 -14.62
C PRO A 20 0.09 -15.54 -15.04
N THR A 21 0.06 -14.45 -14.26
CA THR A 21 -0.79 -13.28 -14.53
C THR A 21 -0.36 -12.56 -15.82
N ILE A 22 0.95 -12.33 -16.00
CA ILE A 22 1.51 -11.72 -17.21
C ILE A 22 1.21 -12.58 -18.44
N ARG A 23 1.43 -13.90 -18.34
CA ARG A 23 1.17 -14.83 -19.45
C ARG A 23 -0.31 -14.91 -19.83
N ALA A 24 -1.22 -14.76 -18.87
CA ALA A 24 -2.66 -14.70 -19.13
C ALA A 24 -3.01 -13.46 -19.99
N GLY A 25 -2.41 -12.31 -19.70
CA GLY A 25 -2.60 -11.08 -20.49
C GLY A 25 -3.98 -10.44 -20.32
N GLU A 26 -4.69 -10.76 -19.23
CA GLU A 26 -6.06 -10.30 -18.99
C GLU A 26 -6.11 -8.99 -18.18
N THR A 27 -5.11 -8.76 -17.32
CA THR A 27 -5.12 -7.67 -16.32
C THR A 27 -3.96 -6.70 -16.42
N TYR A 28 -2.88 -7.09 -17.10
CA TYR A 28 -1.68 -6.27 -17.27
C TYR A 28 -1.32 -6.13 -18.75
N THR A 29 -0.90 -4.93 -19.15
CA THR A 29 -0.42 -4.62 -20.51
C THR A 29 1.07 -4.91 -20.69
N LEU A 30 1.61 -5.88 -19.94
CA LEU A 30 2.99 -6.34 -20.07
C LEU A 30 3.08 -7.34 -21.21
N ASP A 31 4.26 -7.44 -21.83
CA ASP A 31 4.49 -8.45 -22.86
C ASP A 31 4.33 -9.85 -22.24
N ARG A 32 3.50 -10.68 -22.88
CA ARG A 32 3.12 -12.01 -22.38
C ARG A 32 4.29 -13.00 -22.44
N ASP A 33 5.26 -12.71 -23.31
CA ASP A 33 6.42 -13.56 -23.57
C ASP A 33 7.68 -13.10 -22.82
N MET A 34 7.55 -12.13 -21.90
CA MET A 34 8.66 -11.70 -21.05
C MET A 34 9.30 -12.88 -20.32
N SER A 35 10.63 -12.87 -20.29
CA SER A 35 11.40 -13.81 -19.47
C SER A 35 11.18 -13.53 -17.99
N GLU A 36 11.43 -14.53 -17.15
CA GLU A 36 11.41 -14.38 -15.69
C GLU A 36 12.31 -13.21 -15.24
N ALA A 37 13.53 -13.16 -15.76
CA ALA A 37 14.48 -12.09 -15.43
C ALA A 37 13.95 -10.70 -15.82
N ALA A 38 13.29 -10.56 -16.97
CA ALA A 38 12.70 -9.30 -17.40
C ALA A 38 11.49 -8.90 -16.55
N ALA A 39 10.61 -9.86 -16.23
CA ALA A 39 9.43 -9.63 -15.40
C ALA A 39 9.81 -9.26 -13.96
N VAL A 40 10.72 -10.00 -13.35
CA VAL A 40 11.25 -9.71 -12.00
C VAL A 40 12.04 -8.40 -12.01
N GLY A 41 12.86 -8.14 -13.02
CA GLY A 41 13.60 -6.89 -13.17
C GLY A 41 12.68 -5.67 -13.34
N TYR A 42 11.56 -5.82 -14.05
CA TYR A 42 10.50 -4.81 -14.09
C TYR A 42 9.89 -4.63 -12.71
N TRP A 43 9.48 -5.73 -12.05
CA TRP A 43 8.72 -5.68 -10.80
C TRP A 43 9.54 -5.14 -9.62
N LEU A 44 10.84 -5.44 -9.56
CA LEU A 44 11.80 -4.99 -8.54
C LEU A 44 12.67 -3.80 -9.00
N GLY A 45 12.21 -3.05 -10.00
CA GLY A 45 12.99 -1.95 -10.59
C GLY A 45 13.40 -0.88 -9.57
N ALA A 46 14.53 -0.22 -9.78
CA ALA A 46 15.03 0.82 -8.85
C ALA A 46 14.15 2.08 -8.79
N ASP A 47 13.19 2.23 -9.71
CA ASP A 47 12.24 3.35 -9.76
C ASP A 47 10.97 3.11 -8.91
N ARG A 48 10.90 1.99 -8.19
CA ARG A 48 9.73 1.59 -7.38
C ARG A 48 10.13 0.93 -6.08
N GLU A 49 9.28 1.08 -5.08
CA GLU A 49 9.35 0.31 -3.85
C GLU A 49 8.43 -0.89 -3.99
N THR A 50 8.94 -2.09 -3.70
CA THR A 50 8.18 -3.33 -3.85
C THR A 50 8.03 -4.01 -2.50
N PHE A 51 6.86 -4.58 -2.28
CA PHE A 51 6.47 -5.25 -1.05
C PHE A 51 5.91 -6.63 -1.37
N VAL A 52 5.99 -7.52 -0.39
CA VAL A 52 5.39 -8.85 -0.42
C VAL A 52 4.45 -9.01 0.77
N ALA A 53 3.31 -9.64 0.54
CA ALA A 53 2.41 -10.09 1.58
C ALA A 53 2.69 -11.57 1.87
N GLU A 54 3.14 -11.83 3.08
CA GLU A 54 3.48 -13.16 3.58
C GLU A 54 2.37 -13.69 4.49
N GLN A 55 1.97 -14.94 4.29
CA GLN A 55 1.02 -15.65 5.14
C GLN A 55 1.46 -17.10 5.27
N ASP A 56 1.53 -17.60 6.51
CA ASP A 56 1.89 -18.98 6.81
C ASP A 56 3.26 -19.41 6.23
N GLY A 57 4.21 -18.47 6.16
CA GLY A 57 5.56 -18.68 5.62
C GLY A 57 5.65 -18.63 4.09
N GLU A 58 4.54 -18.35 3.39
CA GLU A 58 4.50 -18.21 1.94
C GLU A 58 4.21 -16.77 1.52
N ILE A 59 4.90 -16.30 0.48
CA ILE A 59 4.54 -15.06 -0.19
C ILE A 59 3.30 -15.32 -1.04
N VAL A 60 2.20 -14.68 -0.68
CA VAL A 60 0.87 -14.87 -1.28
C VAL A 60 0.39 -13.67 -2.07
N GLY A 61 1.10 -12.54 -1.99
CA GLY A 61 0.83 -11.36 -2.79
C GLY A 61 2.06 -10.47 -2.91
N THR A 62 2.07 -9.61 -3.91
CA THR A 62 3.10 -8.60 -4.10
C THR A 62 2.50 -7.34 -4.69
N TYR A 63 3.06 -6.20 -4.32
CA TYR A 63 2.76 -4.95 -4.98
C TYR A 63 3.99 -4.05 -5.05
N TYR A 64 4.02 -3.17 -6.05
CA TYR A 64 4.97 -2.07 -6.08
C TYR A 64 4.23 -0.73 -5.98
N ILE A 65 4.94 0.30 -5.54
CA ILE A 65 4.56 1.71 -5.63
C ILE A 65 5.69 2.49 -6.30
N ARG A 66 5.35 3.36 -7.25
CA ARG A 66 6.29 4.20 -7.99
C ARG A 66 5.70 5.54 -8.33
N ALA A 67 6.54 6.50 -8.72
CA ALA A 67 6.05 7.64 -9.48
C ALA A 67 5.44 7.16 -10.81
N ASN A 68 4.22 7.60 -11.10
CA ASN A 68 3.50 7.27 -12.33
C ASN A 68 4.21 7.86 -13.55
N GLN A 69 4.71 9.10 -13.43
CA GLN A 69 5.44 9.81 -14.47
C GLN A 69 6.66 10.53 -13.91
N GLN A 70 7.67 10.75 -14.75
CA GLN A 70 8.82 11.59 -14.38
C GLN A 70 8.46 13.09 -14.48
N GLY A 71 9.40 13.98 -14.13
CA GLY A 71 9.24 15.43 -14.33
C GLY A 71 8.10 16.01 -13.48
N GLY A 72 7.16 16.73 -14.12
CA GLY A 72 6.03 17.39 -13.45
C GLY A 72 5.02 16.44 -12.83
N GLY A 73 4.95 15.18 -13.29
CA GLY A 73 4.00 14.16 -12.81
C GLY A 73 4.53 13.28 -11.67
N ARG A 74 5.75 13.52 -11.18
CA ARG A 74 6.43 12.66 -10.18
C ARG A 74 5.75 12.56 -8.82
N HIS A 75 4.81 13.45 -8.55
CA HIS A 75 4.04 13.50 -7.32
C HIS A 75 2.77 12.61 -7.38
N ILE A 76 2.47 12.01 -8.53
CA ILE A 76 1.37 11.07 -8.71
C ILE A 76 1.96 9.66 -8.65
N CYS A 77 1.50 8.83 -7.71
CA CYS A 77 1.96 7.45 -7.62
C CYS A 77 1.17 6.52 -8.57
N ASN A 78 1.81 5.42 -8.95
CA ASN A 78 1.20 4.27 -9.60
C ASN A 78 1.59 3.02 -8.82
N CYS A 79 0.65 2.09 -8.70
CA CYS A 79 0.87 0.82 -8.05
C CYS A 79 0.46 -0.33 -8.95
N GLY A 80 1.20 -1.43 -8.88
CA GLY A 80 0.79 -2.71 -9.45
C GLY A 80 0.60 -3.72 -8.33
N TYR A 81 -0.51 -4.46 -8.34
CA TYR A 81 -0.83 -5.49 -7.36
C TYR A 81 -1.03 -6.83 -8.06
N MET A 82 -0.47 -7.89 -7.49
CA MET A 82 -0.80 -9.26 -7.88
C MET A 82 -0.93 -10.14 -6.65
N VAL A 83 -1.91 -11.04 -6.68
CA VAL A 83 -2.15 -12.03 -5.64
C VAL A 83 -1.92 -13.40 -6.26
N SER A 84 -1.29 -14.30 -5.51
CA SER A 84 -1.14 -15.70 -5.91
C SER A 84 -2.50 -16.30 -6.25
N ALA A 85 -2.59 -17.08 -7.33
CA ALA A 85 -3.82 -17.78 -7.70
C ALA A 85 -4.38 -18.63 -6.55
N LYS A 86 -3.49 -19.20 -5.73
CA LYS A 86 -3.81 -20.02 -4.54
C LYS A 86 -4.41 -19.22 -3.37
N ALA A 87 -4.30 -17.89 -3.42
CA ALA A 87 -4.74 -16.99 -2.36
C ALA A 87 -5.85 -16.01 -2.80
N THR A 88 -6.42 -16.22 -3.99
CA THR A 88 -7.58 -15.47 -4.49
C THR A 88 -8.79 -15.63 -3.55
N GLY A 89 -9.61 -14.59 -3.43
CA GLY A 89 -10.79 -14.59 -2.55
C GLY A 89 -10.51 -14.47 -1.05
N ARG A 90 -9.25 -14.48 -0.61
CA ARG A 90 -8.86 -14.40 0.82
C ARG A 90 -8.63 -12.97 1.34
N GLY A 91 -8.96 -11.95 0.55
CA GLY A 91 -8.77 -10.54 0.94
C GLY A 91 -7.33 -10.02 0.90
N ILE A 92 -6.37 -10.79 0.34
CA ILE A 92 -4.95 -10.39 0.26
C ILE A 92 -4.76 -9.05 -0.45
N ALA A 93 -5.41 -8.86 -1.61
CA ALA A 93 -5.33 -7.59 -2.36
C ALA A 93 -5.83 -6.40 -1.52
N ARG A 94 -6.95 -6.57 -0.80
CA ARG A 94 -7.51 -5.52 0.07
C ARG A 94 -6.53 -5.14 1.16
N ALA A 95 -5.81 -6.10 1.71
CA ALA A 95 -4.87 -5.84 2.78
C ALA A 95 -3.52 -5.29 2.29
N MET A 96 -3.18 -5.47 1.00
CA MET A 96 -2.06 -4.78 0.35
C MET A 96 -2.40 -3.35 -0.12
N SER A 97 -3.68 -2.98 -0.13
CA SER A 97 -4.20 -1.70 -0.65
C SER A 97 -4.29 -0.62 0.44
N ILE A 98 -4.26 0.68 0.13
CA ILE A 98 -3.07 1.48 -0.16
C ILE A 98 -2.94 2.48 1.00
N ALA A 99 -1.94 2.32 1.85
CA ALA A 99 -1.61 3.29 2.89
C ALA A 99 -0.52 4.24 2.37
N VAL A 100 -0.79 5.55 2.40
CA VAL A 100 0.19 6.61 2.18
C VAL A 100 0.70 7.02 3.54
N LEU A 101 1.95 6.66 3.83
CA LEU A 101 2.61 7.01 5.09
C LEU A 101 3.26 8.39 4.98
N CYS A 102 2.76 9.32 5.79
CA CYS A 102 3.24 10.69 5.86
C CYS A 102 4.23 10.86 7.03
N GLU A 103 5.35 11.53 6.80
CA GLU A 103 6.32 11.90 7.83
C GLU A 103 5.82 13.05 8.70
N THR A 104 5.01 13.95 8.12
CA THR A 104 4.52 15.15 8.80
C THR A 104 3.02 15.34 8.60
N GLN A 105 2.40 16.14 9.48
CA GLN A 105 0.99 16.49 9.35
C GLN A 105 0.71 17.30 8.07
N GLU A 106 1.66 18.13 7.64
CA GLU A 106 1.52 18.93 6.43
C GLU A 106 1.36 18.04 5.19
N GLN A 107 2.04 16.89 5.14
CA GLN A 107 1.89 15.92 4.06
C GLN A 107 0.52 15.25 4.10
N VAL A 108 0.03 14.86 5.29
CA VAL A 108 -1.33 14.33 5.46
C VAL A 108 -2.35 15.33 4.92
N ASP A 109 -2.22 16.59 5.33
CA ASP A 109 -3.13 17.67 4.95
C ASP A 109 -3.07 17.97 3.46
N GLU A 110 -1.87 17.96 2.86
CA GLU A 110 -1.68 18.21 1.44
C GLU A 110 -2.35 17.12 0.59
N TYR A 111 -2.08 15.85 0.87
CA TYR A 111 -2.64 14.73 0.11
C TYR A 111 -4.15 14.64 0.29
N TRP A 112 -4.61 14.76 1.54
CA TRP A 112 -6.04 14.77 1.85
C TRP A 112 -6.78 15.86 1.07
N ARG A 113 -6.28 17.10 1.13
CA ARG A 113 -6.86 18.24 0.42
C ARG A 113 -6.89 18.02 -1.09
N LYS A 114 -5.81 17.48 -1.68
CA LYS A 114 -5.73 17.20 -3.12
C LYS A 114 -6.76 16.16 -3.55
N ILE A 115 -6.90 15.06 -2.81
CA ILE A 115 -7.85 13.99 -3.14
C ILE A 115 -9.29 14.47 -2.98
N VAL A 116 -9.61 15.22 -1.92
CA VAL A 116 -10.93 15.85 -1.77
C VAL A 116 -11.22 16.83 -2.91
N ALA A 117 -10.27 17.70 -3.27
CA ALA A 117 -10.44 18.66 -4.36
C ALA A 117 -10.66 17.98 -5.72
N ALA A 118 -10.15 16.77 -5.91
CA ALA A 118 -10.37 15.95 -7.09
C ALA A 118 -11.70 15.17 -7.06
N GLY A 119 -12.57 15.41 -6.08
CA GLY A 119 -13.87 14.72 -5.94
C GLY A 119 -13.82 13.47 -5.06
N GLY A 120 -12.73 13.26 -4.33
CA GLY A 120 -12.62 12.18 -3.35
C GLY A 120 -13.55 12.37 -2.16
N LYS A 121 -14.05 11.26 -1.63
CA LYS A 121 -15.02 11.17 -0.55
C LYS A 121 -14.36 10.62 0.71
N PRO A 122 -14.20 11.44 1.77
CA PRO A 122 -13.78 10.97 3.08
C PRO A 122 -14.65 9.83 3.59
N VAL A 123 -14.04 8.87 4.28
CA VAL A 123 -14.73 7.74 4.91
C VAL A 123 -14.57 7.80 6.43
N ALA A 124 -13.51 7.22 6.97
CA ALA A 124 -13.19 7.20 8.40
C ALA A 124 -11.73 6.75 8.61
N CYS A 125 -11.13 7.10 9.75
CA CYS A 125 -9.83 6.58 10.19
C CYS A 125 -8.70 6.73 9.16
N GLY A 126 -8.61 7.90 8.51
CA GLY A 126 -7.62 8.16 7.46
C GLY A 126 -8.02 7.66 6.07
N TRP A 127 -9.17 6.99 5.93
CA TRP A 127 -9.64 6.52 4.63
C TRP A 127 -10.34 7.59 3.80
N ILE A 128 -10.01 7.63 2.51
CA ILE A 128 -10.64 8.46 1.49
C ILE A 128 -10.76 7.67 0.17
N THR A 129 -11.92 7.68 -0.45
CA THR A 129 -12.14 7.09 -1.77
C THR A 129 -12.05 8.16 -2.84
N ASP A 130 -11.13 8.04 -3.80
CA ASP A 130 -11.00 9.03 -4.87
C ASP A 130 -12.16 8.96 -5.90
N HIS A 131 -12.15 9.87 -6.86
CA HIS A 131 -13.21 9.95 -7.87
C HIS A 131 -13.22 8.78 -8.87
N PHE A 132 -12.17 7.95 -8.89
CA PHE A 132 -12.10 6.72 -9.67
C PHE A 132 -12.63 5.51 -8.88
N GLY A 133 -12.95 5.67 -7.60
CA GLY A 133 -13.43 4.61 -6.72
C GLY A 133 -12.32 3.84 -6.00
N VAL A 134 -11.08 4.34 -6.02
CA VAL A 134 -9.96 3.73 -5.28
C VAL A 134 -9.92 4.29 -3.87
N SER A 135 -9.83 3.40 -2.87
CA SER A 135 -9.71 3.79 -1.47
C SER A 135 -8.25 3.85 -1.04
N TRP A 136 -7.89 4.97 -0.42
CA TRP A 136 -6.57 5.29 0.11
C TRP A 136 -6.68 5.50 1.61
N GLN A 137 -5.69 5.07 2.36
CA GLN A 137 -5.53 5.43 3.77
C GLN A 137 -4.35 6.39 3.90
N ILE A 138 -4.57 7.63 4.34
CA ILE A 138 -3.51 8.64 4.48
C ILE A 138 -3.21 8.80 5.96
N ASP A 139 -2.11 8.21 6.40
CA ASP A 139 -1.77 8.09 7.81
C ASP A 139 -0.38 8.68 8.09
N PRO A 140 -0.18 9.41 9.20
CA PRO A 140 1.15 9.74 9.66
C PRO A 140 1.87 8.48 10.16
N LYS A 141 3.17 8.33 9.88
CA LYS A 141 3.96 7.16 10.34
C LYS A 141 3.84 6.92 11.85
N MET A 142 3.82 7.99 12.63
CA MET A 142 3.68 7.91 14.08
C MET A 142 2.40 7.19 14.53
N LEU A 143 1.30 7.26 13.76
CA LEU A 143 0.07 6.54 14.09
C LEU A 143 0.32 5.03 14.02
N ILE A 144 1.02 4.57 12.99
CA ILE A 144 1.35 3.15 12.80
C ILE A 144 2.23 2.65 13.96
N ASP A 145 3.24 3.43 14.34
CA ASP A 145 4.09 3.10 15.49
C ASP A 145 3.27 2.97 16.78
N MET A 146 2.34 3.89 17.01
CA MET A 146 1.50 3.89 18.21
C MET A 146 0.51 2.71 18.26
N ILE A 147 -0.18 2.38 17.16
CA ILE A 147 -1.18 1.29 17.15
C ILE A 147 -0.53 -0.11 17.12
N THR A 148 0.76 -0.17 16.83
CA THR A 148 1.56 -1.41 16.84
C THR A 148 2.50 -1.49 18.05
N ASP A 149 2.39 -0.56 19.01
CA ASP A 149 3.19 -0.55 20.23
C ASP A 149 3.03 -1.88 20.98
N PRO A 150 4.12 -2.52 21.45
CA PRO A 150 4.05 -3.75 22.22
C PRO A 150 3.28 -3.61 23.55
N ASP A 151 3.09 -2.39 24.06
CA ASP A 151 2.18 -2.10 25.17
C ASP A 151 0.72 -2.03 24.66
N PRO A 152 -0.13 -3.03 24.97
CA PRO A 152 -1.49 -3.09 24.47
C PRO A 152 -2.38 -1.95 24.99
N VAL A 153 -2.03 -1.32 26.12
CA VAL A 153 -2.77 -0.17 26.65
C VAL A 153 -2.51 1.07 25.80
N LYS A 154 -1.25 1.31 25.40
CA LYS A 154 -0.89 2.42 24.51
C LYS A 154 -1.48 2.23 23.12
N ALA A 155 -1.32 1.04 22.54
CA ALA A 155 -1.89 0.70 21.25
C ALA A 155 -3.43 0.85 21.26
N GLY A 156 -4.09 0.37 22.31
CA GLY A 156 -5.53 0.51 22.49
C GLY A 156 -5.99 1.97 22.57
N LYS A 157 -5.29 2.80 23.34
CA LYS A 157 -5.56 4.25 23.44
C LYS A 157 -5.43 4.93 22.07
N ALA A 158 -4.35 4.68 21.34
CA ALA A 158 -4.13 5.24 20.00
C ALA A 158 -5.21 4.80 18.99
N MET A 159 -5.58 3.52 19.01
CA MET A 159 -6.66 2.97 18.18
C MET A 159 -8.00 3.66 18.48
N VAL A 160 -8.35 3.84 19.75
CA VAL A 160 -9.58 4.53 20.15
C VAL A 160 -9.60 5.98 19.64
N ALA A 161 -8.49 6.71 19.75
CA ALA A 161 -8.40 8.07 19.23
C ALA A 161 -8.54 8.11 17.71
N MET A 162 -7.84 7.24 16.98
CA MET A 162 -7.92 7.14 15.51
C MET A 162 -9.35 6.89 15.02
N MET A 163 -10.09 6.00 15.71
CA MET A 163 -11.46 5.64 15.35
C MET A 163 -12.47 6.80 15.48
N GLN A 164 -12.13 7.87 16.20
CA GLN A 164 -12.95 9.08 16.30
C GLN A 164 -12.69 10.09 15.17
N MET A 165 -11.71 9.81 14.29
CA MET A 165 -11.26 10.74 13.26
C MET A 165 -11.69 10.30 11.87
N VAL A 166 -11.93 11.27 10.99
CA VAL A 166 -12.11 11.01 9.55
C VAL A 166 -10.77 11.16 8.82
N LYS A 167 -10.15 12.35 8.92
CA LYS A 167 -8.73 12.57 8.58
C LYS A 167 -7.90 12.45 9.84
N ILE A 168 -6.73 11.83 9.78
CA ILE A 168 -5.84 11.75 10.94
C ILE A 168 -5.20 13.12 11.23
N GLU A 169 -5.26 13.51 12.50
CA GLU A 169 -4.59 14.69 13.03
C GLU A 169 -3.63 14.26 14.15
N SER A 170 -2.32 14.40 13.92
CA SER A 170 -1.27 14.01 14.85
C SER A 170 -1.42 14.64 16.24
N SER A 171 -1.92 15.87 16.32
CA SER A 171 -2.17 16.56 17.60
C SER A 171 -3.22 15.86 18.47
N LYS A 172 -4.18 15.16 17.85
CA LYS A 172 -5.25 14.43 18.55
C LYS A 172 -4.85 13.00 18.92
N LEU A 173 -3.67 12.54 18.48
CA LEU A 173 -3.12 11.23 18.85
C LEU A 173 -2.29 11.29 20.14
N GLN A 174 -1.82 12.47 20.55
CA GLN A 174 -1.10 12.65 21.81
C GLN A 174 -2.07 12.55 22.98
N ILE A 175 -2.20 11.34 23.51
CA ILE A 175 -3.03 11.07 24.68
C ILE A 175 -2.11 11.25 25.89
N GLU A 176 -2.34 12.31 26.67
CA GLU A 176 -1.65 12.51 27.95
C GLU A 176 -1.74 11.24 28.80
N SER A 177 -0.59 10.85 29.36
CA SER A 177 -0.39 9.63 30.15
C SER A 177 -1.09 9.69 31.49
#